data_AF-A0A8S2YX24-F1
#
_entry.id   AF-A0A8S2YX24-F1
#
_cell.length_a   1.000
_cell.length_b   1.000
_cell.length_c   1.000
_cell.angle_alpha   90.00
_cell.angle_beta   90.00
_cell.angle_gamma   90.00
#
_symmetry.space_group_name_H-M   'P 1'
#
loop_
_entity.id
_entity.type
_entity.pdbx_description
1 polymer ?
#
loop_
_entity_poly.entity_id
_entity_poly.type
_entity_poly.pdbx_seq_one_letter_code
_entity_poly.pdbx_strand_id
1 'polypeptide(L)' 'MYSASPAAVASTIEKADVVVMCLSNKYRLSTVCRLAAEYIEKRQRPIIPVIIEANYKPTGWLNIA' A
#
# COMPACT_ATOMS: atom_id res chain seq x y z
N MET A 1 6.51 -5.90 16.06
CA MET A 1 6.55 -5.51 14.63
C MET A 1 5.38 -6.22 13.98
N TYR A 2 4.36 -5.51 13.46
CA TYR A 2 3.07 -6.09 13.03
C TYR A 2 3.28 -7.06 11.85
N SER A 3 3.53 -8.34 12.15
CA SER A 3 3.69 -9.41 11.17
C SER A 3 2.31 -9.98 10.83
N ALA A 4 1.47 -9.17 10.17
CA ALA A 4 0.27 -9.72 9.56
C ALA A 4 0.70 -10.65 8.42
N SER A 5 0.22 -11.89 8.41
CA SER A 5 0.49 -12.82 7.31
C SER A 5 -0.10 -12.29 6.00
N PRO A 6 0.42 -12.69 4.84
CA PRO A 6 -0.16 -12.30 3.55
C PRO A 6 -1.66 -12.60 3.45
N ALA A 7 -2.11 -13.71 4.06
CA ALA A 7 -3.53 -14.08 4.12
C ALA A 7 -4.35 -13.10 4.97
N ALA A 8 -3.83 -12.64 6.11
CA ALA A 8 -4.50 -11.65 6.94
C ALA A 8 -4.64 -10.30 6.22
N VAL A 9 -3.60 -9.88 5.49
CA VAL A 9 -3.62 -8.68 4.65
C VAL A 9 -4.66 -8.83 3.54
N ALA A 10 -4.67 -9.95 2.81
CA ALA A 10 -5.62 -10.19 1.72
C ALA A 10 -7.10 -10.20 2.18
N SER A 11 -7.37 -10.74 3.38
CA SER A 11 -8.71 -10.71 3.99
C SER A 11 -9.15 -9.29 4.37
N THR A 12 -8.21 -8.41 4.73
CA THR A 12 -8.48 -7.08 5.27
C THR A 12 -8.86 -5.99 4.26
N ILE A 13 -8.06 -5.66 3.24
CA ILE A 13 -8.06 -6.52 2.06
C ILE A 13 -9.49 -6.55 1.54
N GLU A 14 -9.99 -7.71 1.16
CA GLU A 14 -11.32 -7.96 0.59
C GLU A 14 -12.54 -7.39 1.33
N LYS A 15 -12.42 -7.01 2.60
CA LYS A 15 -13.52 -6.47 3.40
C LYS A 15 -13.57 -4.94 3.49
N ALA A 16 -12.49 -4.23 3.14
CA ALA A 16 -12.47 -2.78 3.30
C ALA A 16 -13.28 -2.06 2.20
N ASP A 17 -13.88 -0.91 2.51
CA ASP A 17 -14.53 -0.07 1.48
C ASP A 17 -13.52 0.83 0.76
N VAL A 18 -12.46 1.24 1.47
CA VAL A 18 -11.39 2.09 0.98
C VAL A 18 -10.07 1.70 1.64
N VAL A 19 -8.96 1.90 0.93
CA VAL A 19 -7.61 1.67 1.47
C VAL A 19 -6.84 2.98 1.50
N VAL A 20 -6.37 3.35 2.69
CA VAL A 20 -5.46 4.51 2.86
C VAL A 20 -4.03 4.01 2.79
N MET A 21 -3.28 4.50 1.81
CA MET A 21 -1.87 4.15 1.60
C MET A 21 -0.96 5.26 2.10
N CYS A 22 -0.31 5.03 3.24
CA CYS A 22 0.66 5.97 3.81
C CYS A 22 2.03 5.84 3.13
N LEU A 23 2.29 6.72 2.17
CA LEU A 23 3.49 6.72 1.34
C LEU A 23 4.68 7.34 2.08
N SER A 24 5.77 6.58 2.08
CA SER A 24 7.08 6.97 2.61
C SER A 24 8.17 6.16 1.88
N ASN A 25 9.42 6.52 2.05
CA ASN A 25 10.54 5.75 1.51
C ASN A 25 10.59 4.32 2.12
N LYS A 26 10.24 4.18 3.40
CA LYS A 26 10.13 2.86 4.06
C LYS A 26 9.01 2.01 3.45
N TYR A 27 7.87 2.63 3.13
CA TYR A 27 6.78 1.95 2.44
C TYR A 27 7.24 1.44 1.07
N ARG A 28 7.93 2.28 0.28
CA ARG A 28 8.46 1.94 -1.05
C ARG A 28 9.44 0.77 -1.03
N LEU A 29 10.26 0.66 0.00
CA LEU A 29 11.30 -0.37 0.13
C LEU A 29 10.78 -1.69 0.74
N SER A 30 9.57 -1.71 1.30
CA SER A 30 9.00 -2.88 1.96
C SER A 30 8.35 -3.82 0.94
N THR A 31 8.85 -5.06 0.85
CA THR A 31 8.25 -6.12 0.02
C THR A 31 6.80 -6.40 0.43
N VAL A 32 6.49 -6.35 1.73
CA VAL A 32 5.12 -6.55 2.23
C VAL A 32 4.19 -5.45 1.74
N CYS A 33 4.64 -4.19 1.80
CA CYS A 33 3.86 -3.05 1.31
C CYS A 33 3.65 -3.12 -0.20
N ARG A 34 4.68 -3.51 -0.97
CA ARG A 34 4.56 -3.71 -2.42
C ARG A 34 3.54 -4.79 -2.77
N LEU A 35 3.64 -5.97 -2.15
CA LEU A 35 2.70 -7.08 -2.40
C LEU A 35 1.26 -6.70 -2.01
N ALA A 36 1.09 -5.95 -0.92
CA ALA A 36 -0.22 -5.44 -0.53
C ALA A 36 -0.77 -4.46 -1.58
N ALA A 37 0.02 -3.49 -2.04
CA ALA A 37 -0.38 -2.52 -3.07
C ALA A 37 -0.78 -3.23 -4.37
N GLU A 38 0.03 -4.17 -4.86
CA GLU A 38 -0.28 -4.98 -6.04
C GLU A 38 -1.60 -5.76 -5.88
N TYR A 39 -1.90 -6.25 -4.67
CA TYR A 39 -3.16 -6.94 -4.39
C TYR A 39 -4.36 -5.98 -4.39
N ILE A 40 -4.21 -4.79 -3.81
CA ILE A 40 -5.26 -3.75 -3.80
C ILE A 40 -5.60 -3.33 -5.24
N GLU A 41 -4.59 -3.11 -6.08
CA GLU A 41 -4.75 -2.80 -7.51
C GLU A 41 -5.48 -3.93 -8.25
N LYS A 42 -5.07 -5.18 -8.06
CA LYS A 42 -5.75 -6.36 -8.65
C LYS A 42 -7.22 -6.48 -8.27
N ARG A 43 -7.58 -6.02 -7.08
CA ARG A 43 -8.96 -6.02 -6.57
C ARG A 43 -9.73 -4.74 -6.91
N GLN A 44 -9.11 -3.79 -7.62
CA GLN A 44 -9.72 -2.51 -8.03
C GLN A 44 -10.37 -1.76 -6.86
N ARG A 45 -9.72 -1.81 -5.70
CA ARG A 45 -10.23 -1.17 -4.49
C ARG A 45 -9.93 0.32 -4.50
N PRO A 46 -10.84 1.19 -4.04
CA PRO A 46 -10.56 2.61 -3.92
C PRO A 46 -9.35 2.87 -3.03
N ILE A 47 -8.40 3.67 -3.52
CA ILE A 47 -7.15 4.01 -2.81
C ILE A 47 -7.10 5.52 -2.54
N ILE A 48 -6.76 5.89 -1.31
CA ILE A 48 -6.39 7.25 -0.93
C ILE A 48 -4.89 7.24 -0.59
N PRO A 49 -4.01 7.69 -1.50
CA PRO A 49 -2.59 7.83 -1.21
C PRO A 49 -2.36 9.08 -0.33
N VAL A 50 -1.58 8.92 0.74
CA VAL A 50 -1.22 10.01 1.66
C VAL A 50 0.30 10.01 1.82
N ILE A 51 0.96 11.09 1.42
CA ILE A 51 2.40 11.25 1.67
C ILE A 51 2.59 11.67 3.12
N ILE A 52 3.27 10.82 3.90
CA ILE A 52 3.51 11.05 5.33
C ILE A 52 4.97 11.42 5.64
N GLU A 53 5.84 11.41 4.63
CA GLU A 53 7.25 11.76 4.76
C GLU A 53 7.52 13.10 4.07
N ALA A 54 8.14 14.04 4.79
CA ALA A 54 8.43 15.37 4.27
C ALA A 54 9.35 15.30 3.04
N ASN A 55 9.02 16.08 2.01
CA ASN A 55 9.74 16.11 0.72
C ASN A 55 9.80 14.76 -0.03
N TYR A 56 9.02 13.76 0.40
CA TYR A 56 8.97 12.49 -0.30
C TYR A 56 8.20 12.64 -1.62
N LYS A 57 8.84 12.24 -2.71
CA LYS A 57 8.22 12.12 -4.03
C LYS A 57 8.07 10.64 -4.34
N PRO A 58 6.83 10.13 -4.53
CA PRO A 58 6.60 8.78 -5.02
C PRO A 58 7.39 8.53 -6.31
N THR A 59 8.08 7.40 -6.40
CA THR A 59 8.95 7.03 -7.52
C THR A 59 8.92 5.53 -7.75
N GLY A 60 9.31 5.09 -8.96
CA GLY A 60 9.32 3.67 -9.33
C GLY A 60 7.91 3.11 -9.43
N TRP A 61 7.62 2.03 -8.69
CA TRP A 61 6.33 1.35 -8.70
C TRP A 61 5.18 2.14 -8.05
N LEU A 62 5.49 3.20 -7.28
CA LEU A 62 4.51 4.13 -6.72
C LEU A 62 4.25 5.35 -7.62
N ASN A 63 4.84 5.37 -8.82
CA ASN A 63 4.64 6.46 -9.75
C ASN A 63 3.28 6.31 -10.45
N ILE A 64 2.26 6.94 -9.89
CA ILE A 64 1.00 7.18 -10.60
C ILE A 64 1.28 8.41 -11.46
N ALA A 65 1.52 8.18 -12.76
CA ALA A 65 1.59 9.26 -13.75
C ALA A 65 0.19 9.84 -14.00
#